data_AF-A0A088RP62-F1
#
_entry.id   AF-A0A088RP62-F1
#
_cell.length_a   1.000
_cell.length_b   1.000
_cell.length_c   1.000
_cell.angle_alpha   90.00
_cell.angle_beta   90.00
_cell.angle_gamma   90.00
#
_symmetry.space_group_name_H-M   'P 1'
#
loop_
_entity.id
_entity.type
_entity.pdbx_description
1 polymer ?
#
loop_
_entity_poly.entity_id
_entity_poly.type
_entity_poly.pdbx_seq_one_letter_code
_entity_poly.pdbx_strand_id
1 'polypeptide(L)'
;MYAVKRIDKRQAGTKGLRSVMGEVETMSLLSHPNIVKLEETYQDDACLSIVMEYLPGGSLQHHIDRQSVSEGETRRIITQLLMAVEYIHEKGIVHRDLKPSNCLLSQNDLVVKIADFGLSVFAGNEQCLTTCCGTLHFMAPEILLEKNYGKPVDMWAMGVMAHVMFLGRYPFQARTETALTKDICRGYRLPEEGGNRPRCPPQLQDFISQLLYYDPHRRMSAKDALKHRWIKEGLDANRRTSLYASQAPSAAVVKPSARWRAAVLTVMGAQRLLYLQKIKRLVRLGYDGFPILRDYRYLVTGNYVPASTSLECSHMFHARPMALLELISMIDTCPLLKHVDLSWNNIHTLSVIQSLLKVVTRLPSLQSIDLSHNPIPAVAGRSIVRLIRNPCSHVTNINVGDTGISADTIGQINSFLKEKLTHAAMPYSISTGEMQSRGIQGGYDEGHMTSSSTTVTSLRQKASICSGHTKQPAKRDSHPVRLPPISRLPMARRNEKMS
;
A
#
# COMPACT_ATOMS: atom_id res chain seq x y z
N MET A 1 -3.36 17.76 11.02
CA MET A 1 -4.62 17.06 10.68
C MET A 1 -4.50 16.59 9.24
N TYR A 2 -4.99 15.40 8.91
CA TYR A 2 -4.87 14.80 7.57
C TYR A 2 -6.24 14.34 7.06
N ALA A 3 -6.40 14.29 5.74
CA ALA A 3 -7.56 13.69 5.09
C ALA A 3 -7.22 12.27 4.67
N VAL A 4 -8.08 11.30 4.99
CA VAL A 4 -7.87 9.89 4.62
C VAL A 4 -9.00 9.42 3.72
N LYS A 5 -8.70 9.22 2.43
CA LYS A 5 -9.62 8.62 1.45
C LYS A 5 -9.49 7.09 1.57
N ARG A 6 -10.52 6.43 2.11
CA ARG A 6 -10.58 4.96 2.25
C ARG A 6 -11.33 4.36 1.08
N ILE A 7 -10.76 3.33 0.48
CA ILE A 7 -11.29 2.65 -0.70
C ILE A 7 -11.40 1.16 -0.39
N ASP A 8 -12.61 0.63 -0.45
CA ASP A 8 -12.89 -0.79 -0.30
C ASP A 8 -12.47 -1.52 -1.59
N LYS A 9 -11.50 -2.44 -1.46
CA LYS A 9 -10.92 -3.17 -2.60
C LYS A 9 -11.94 -4.08 -3.29
N ARG A 10 -12.94 -4.60 -2.57
CA ARG A 10 -13.99 -5.46 -3.15
C ARG A 10 -14.96 -4.63 -3.97
N GLN A 11 -15.36 -3.47 -3.45
CA GLN A 11 -16.29 -2.57 -4.15
C GLN A 11 -15.63 -1.91 -5.37
N ALA A 12 -14.37 -1.51 -5.26
CA ALA A 12 -13.64 -0.89 -6.37
C ALA A 12 -13.38 -1.87 -7.53
N GLY A 13 -13.24 -3.17 -7.23
CA GLY A 13 -12.87 -4.18 -8.21
C GLY A 13 -11.48 -3.93 -8.83
N THR A 14 -11.07 -4.80 -9.76
CA THR A 14 -9.72 -4.74 -10.35
C THR A 14 -9.50 -3.54 -11.28
N LYS A 15 -10.55 -3.03 -11.93
CA LYS A 15 -10.48 -1.84 -12.78
C LYS A 15 -10.45 -0.56 -11.94
N GLY A 16 -11.34 -0.44 -10.95
CA GLY A 16 -11.36 0.73 -10.06
C GLY A 16 -10.08 0.84 -9.23
N LEU A 17 -9.57 -0.27 -8.71
CA LEU A 17 -8.30 -0.25 -7.97
C LEU A 17 -7.11 0.16 -8.85
N ARG A 18 -7.07 -0.25 -10.13
CA ARG A 18 -6.06 0.22 -11.10
C ARG A 18 -6.16 1.73 -11.35
N SER A 19 -7.37 2.26 -11.51
CA SER A 19 -7.60 3.70 -11.67
C SER A 19 -7.10 4.48 -10.46
N VAL A 20 -7.43 4.01 -9.26
CA VAL A 20 -7.02 4.60 -7.99
C VAL A 20 -5.50 4.53 -7.79
N MET A 21 -4.87 3.42 -8.18
CA MET A 21 -3.41 3.33 -8.15
C MET A 21 -2.76 4.31 -9.13
N GLY A 22 -3.34 4.51 -10.31
CA GLY A 22 -2.90 5.54 -11.27
C GLY A 22 -3.05 6.96 -10.71
N GLU A 23 -4.12 7.25 -9.97
CA GLU A 23 -4.30 8.51 -9.23
C GLU A 23 -3.16 8.71 -8.22
N VAL A 24 -2.89 7.69 -7.39
CA VAL A 24 -1.82 7.71 -6.38
C VAL A 24 -0.45 7.91 -7.02
N GLU A 25 -0.15 7.19 -8.11
CA GLU A 25 1.10 7.32 -8.85
C GLU A 25 1.26 8.73 -9.40
N THR A 26 0.21 9.28 -10.03
CA THR A 26 0.24 10.65 -10.56
C THR A 26 0.48 11.65 -9.43
N MET A 27 -0.30 11.59 -8.35
CA MET A 27 -0.13 12.48 -7.20
C MET A 27 1.26 12.37 -6.55
N SER A 28 1.87 11.19 -6.55
CA SER A 28 3.22 10.99 -6.00
C SER A 28 4.33 11.73 -6.78
N LEU A 29 4.08 12.06 -8.05
CA LEU A 29 5.00 12.80 -8.93
C LEU A 29 4.82 14.32 -8.84
N LEU A 30 3.78 14.78 -8.15
CA LEU A 30 3.39 16.19 -8.08
C LEU A 30 3.85 16.82 -6.75
N SER A 31 4.53 17.94 -6.86
CA SER A 31 4.92 18.77 -5.72
C SER A 31 4.77 20.23 -6.11
N HIS A 32 3.66 20.83 -5.71
CA HIS A 32 3.31 22.21 -6.03
C HIS A 32 2.48 22.83 -4.89
N PRO A 33 2.68 24.11 -4.53
CA PRO A 33 1.93 24.76 -3.44
C PRO A 33 0.40 24.76 -3.64
N ASN A 34 -0.06 24.77 -4.90
CA ASN A 34 -1.48 24.78 -5.26
C ASN A 34 -2.01 23.41 -5.74
N ILE A 35 -1.37 22.31 -5.33
CA ILE A 35 -1.85 20.93 -5.56
C ILE A 35 -1.89 20.22 -4.21
N VAL A 36 -2.96 19.47 -3.95
CA VAL A 36 -3.11 18.70 -2.72
C VAL A 36 -2.02 17.64 -2.66
N LYS A 37 -1.25 17.70 -1.59
CA LYS A 37 -0.14 16.80 -1.33
C LYS A 37 -0.63 15.45 -0.85
N LEU A 38 -0.20 14.40 -1.56
CA LEU A 38 -0.21 13.04 -1.07
C LEU A 38 0.87 12.90 0.02
N GLU A 39 0.47 12.46 1.21
CA GLU A 39 1.38 12.25 2.34
C GLU A 39 1.86 10.80 2.41
N GLU A 40 0.93 9.83 2.33
CA GLU A 40 1.25 8.40 2.45
C GLU A 40 0.12 7.54 1.87
N THR A 41 0.41 6.27 1.58
CA THR A 41 -0.64 5.27 1.28
C THR A 41 -0.45 4.01 2.12
N TYR A 42 -1.55 3.48 2.64
CA TYR A 42 -1.58 2.23 3.41
C TYR A 42 -2.54 1.26 2.75
N GLN A 43 -2.20 -0.02 2.75
CA GLN A 43 -3.11 -1.04 2.26
C GLN A 43 -3.11 -2.29 3.15
N ASP A 44 -4.29 -2.85 3.33
CA ASP A 44 -4.53 -4.17 3.92
C ASP A 44 -5.35 -5.03 2.93
N ASP A 45 -5.82 -6.21 3.35
CA ASP A 45 -6.55 -7.13 2.47
C ASP A 45 -7.90 -6.58 1.97
N ALA A 46 -8.52 -5.65 2.72
CA ALA A 46 -9.85 -5.13 2.44
C ALA A 46 -9.85 -3.69 1.91
N CYS A 47 -8.88 -2.87 2.31
CA CYS A 47 -8.89 -1.42 2.15
C CYS A 47 -7.57 -0.88 1.58
N LEU A 48 -7.68 0.16 0.76
CA LEU A 48 -6.60 1.09 0.44
C LEU A 48 -6.93 2.43 1.10
N SER A 49 -5.98 2.98 1.85
CA SER A 49 -6.10 4.27 2.54
C SER A 49 -5.09 5.25 1.95
N ILE A 50 -5.59 6.36 1.40
CA ILE A 50 -4.78 7.41 0.78
C ILE A 50 -4.79 8.60 1.74
N VAL A 51 -3.64 8.91 2.32
CA VAL A 51 -3.46 9.99 3.29
C VAL A 51 -2.98 11.22 2.56
N MET A 52 -3.73 12.31 2.67
CA MET A 52 -3.47 13.58 2.01
C MET A 52 -3.44 14.72 3.04
N GLU A 53 -2.86 15.85 2.66
CA GLU A 53 -3.02 17.07 3.45
C GLU A 53 -4.51 17.43 3.58
N TYR A 54 -4.90 17.89 4.76
CA TYR A 54 -6.27 18.33 5.01
C TYR A 54 -6.39 19.85 4.83
N LEU A 55 -7.39 20.27 4.04
CA LEU A 55 -7.73 21.67 3.81
C LEU A 55 -9.04 22.03 4.54
N PRO A 56 -8.97 22.75 5.67
CA PRO A 56 -10.14 23.04 6.52
C PRO A 56 -11.17 23.98 5.90
N GLY A 57 -10.82 24.74 4.85
CA GLY A 57 -11.74 25.65 4.17
C GLY A 57 -12.76 24.96 3.26
N GLY A 58 -12.67 23.63 3.10
CA GLY A 58 -13.59 22.86 2.28
C GLY A 58 -13.39 23.09 0.78
N SER A 59 -14.41 22.78 -0.02
CA SER A 59 -14.36 22.95 -1.48
C SER A 59 -14.64 24.39 -1.90
N LEU A 60 -14.06 24.79 -3.03
CA LEU A 60 -14.34 26.07 -3.66
C LEU A 60 -15.80 26.17 -4.10
N GLN A 61 -16.44 25.05 -4.49
CA GLN A 61 -17.88 25.02 -4.78
C GLN A 61 -18.69 25.53 -3.57
N HIS A 62 -18.42 24.99 -2.39
CA HIS A 62 -19.10 25.37 -1.16
C HIS A 62 -18.88 26.84 -0.78
N HIS A 63 -17.71 27.39 -1.13
CA HIS A 63 -17.42 28.81 -0.97
C HIS A 63 -18.23 29.68 -1.93
N ILE A 64 -18.31 29.31 -3.21
CA ILE A 64 -19.11 30.02 -4.23
C ILE A 64 -20.61 29.99 -3.87
N ASP A 65 -21.11 28.86 -3.35
CA ASP A 65 -22.53 28.70 -3.01
C ASP A 65 -22.96 29.54 -1.80
N ARG A 66 -22.02 29.92 -0.93
CA ARG A 66 -22.30 30.65 0.33
C ARG A 66 -22.12 32.15 0.23
N GLN A 67 -21.21 32.63 -0.60
CA GLN A 67 -20.85 34.04 -0.67
C GLN A 67 -20.47 34.45 -2.09
N SER A 68 -20.80 35.69 -2.44
CA SER A 68 -20.32 36.29 -3.68
C SER A 68 -18.80 36.46 -3.62
N VAL A 69 -18.11 35.99 -4.65
CA VAL A 69 -16.66 36.10 -4.74
C VAL A 69 -16.32 37.41 -5.46
N SER A 70 -15.50 38.26 -4.84
CA SER A 70 -15.08 39.52 -5.46
C SER A 70 -14.17 39.28 -6.67
N GLU A 71 -13.97 40.31 -7.51
CA GLU A 71 -13.00 40.24 -8.61
C GLU A 71 -11.59 39.94 -8.10
N GLY A 72 -11.20 40.56 -6.97
CA GLY A 72 -9.91 40.38 -6.34
C GLY A 72 -9.67 38.95 -5.88
N GLU A 73 -10.67 38.34 -5.23
CA GLU A 73 -10.62 36.94 -4.80
C GLU A 73 -10.63 35.99 -6.00
N THR A 74 -11.49 36.24 -6.99
CA THR A 74 -11.54 35.46 -8.23
C THR A 74 -10.18 35.46 -8.91
N ARG A 75 -9.55 36.63 -9.03
CA ARG A 75 -8.20 36.75 -9.59
C ARG A 75 -7.17 35.98 -8.79
N ARG A 76 -7.16 36.09 -7.46
CA ARG A 76 -6.21 35.37 -6.58
C ARG A 76 -6.34 33.86 -6.70
N ILE A 77 -7.57 33.35 -6.72
CA ILE A 77 -7.85 31.91 -6.83
C ILE A 77 -7.48 31.41 -8.23
N ILE A 78 -7.92 32.09 -9.29
CA ILE A 78 -7.60 31.71 -10.68
C ILE A 78 -6.10 31.75 -10.95
N THR A 79 -5.37 32.75 -10.44
CA THR A 79 -3.90 32.82 -10.58
C THR A 79 -3.23 31.60 -9.97
N GLN A 80 -3.60 31.21 -8.75
CA GLN A 80 -3.07 30.04 -8.07
C GLN A 80 -3.39 28.73 -8.80
N LEU A 81 -4.62 28.60 -9.31
CA LEU A 81 -5.02 27.44 -10.09
C LEU A 81 -4.25 27.38 -11.42
N LEU A 82 -4.06 28.50 -12.11
CA LEU A 82 -3.25 28.58 -13.32
C LEU A 82 -1.80 28.16 -13.09
N MET A 83 -1.19 28.53 -11.97
CA MET A 83 0.16 28.08 -11.61
C MET A 83 0.22 26.56 -11.46
N ALA A 84 -0.77 25.95 -10.80
CA ALA A 84 -0.86 24.49 -10.71
C ALA A 84 -1.10 23.83 -12.07
N VAL A 85 -1.95 24.41 -12.91
CA VAL A 85 -2.25 23.89 -14.26
C VAL A 85 -1.04 23.97 -15.17
N GLU A 86 -0.31 25.10 -15.17
CA GLU A 86 0.97 25.23 -15.90
C GLU A 86 1.95 24.14 -15.46
N TYR A 87 2.12 23.93 -14.16
CA TYR A 87 3.00 22.91 -13.61
C TYR A 87 2.67 21.49 -14.09
N ILE A 88 1.40 21.06 -14.02
CA ILE A 88 1.00 19.72 -14.48
C ILE A 88 1.11 19.61 -16.01
N HIS A 89 0.80 20.68 -16.74
CA HIS A 89 0.92 20.72 -18.20
C HIS A 89 2.38 20.63 -18.65
N GLU A 90 3.33 21.24 -17.95
CA GLU A 90 4.77 21.08 -18.23
C GLU A 90 5.25 19.65 -18.02
N LYS A 91 4.69 18.95 -17.04
CA LYS A 91 4.93 17.50 -16.81
C LYS A 91 4.20 16.58 -17.78
N GLY A 92 3.46 17.15 -18.73
CA GLY A 92 2.67 16.39 -19.69
C GLY A 92 1.45 15.73 -19.07
N ILE A 93 0.93 16.22 -17.94
CA ILE A 93 -0.29 15.69 -17.30
C ILE A 93 -1.47 16.59 -17.67
N VAL A 94 -2.62 15.98 -18.00
CA VAL A 94 -3.91 16.67 -18.21
C VAL A 94 -4.85 16.23 -17.09
N HIS A 95 -5.48 17.19 -16.41
CA HIS A 95 -6.33 16.90 -15.24
C HIS A 95 -7.70 16.32 -15.65
N ARG A 96 -8.35 16.91 -16.66
CA ARG A 96 -9.63 16.50 -17.28
C ARG A 96 -10.90 16.63 -16.43
N ASP A 97 -10.78 16.80 -15.11
CA ASP A 97 -11.93 17.03 -14.22
C ASP A 97 -11.75 18.27 -13.34
N LEU A 98 -11.27 19.37 -13.92
CA LEU A 98 -11.18 20.65 -13.20
C LEU A 98 -12.57 21.23 -13.01
N LYS A 99 -12.93 21.44 -11.75
CA LYS A 99 -14.20 22.05 -11.32
C LYS A 99 -14.06 22.54 -9.87
N PRO A 100 -14.95 23.44 -9.40
CA PRO A 100 -14.85 24.00 -8.06
C PRO A 100 -14.95 22.95 -6.94
N SER A 101 -15.63 21.82 -7.16
CA SER A 101 -15.68 20.74 -6.15
C SER A 101 -14.34 20.03 -5.93
N ASN A 102 -13.46 20.07 -6.94
CA ASN A 102 -12.12 19.47 -6.91
C ASN A 102 -11.03 20.49 -6.55
N CYS A 103 -11.41 21.71 -6.16
CA CYS A 103 -10.48 22.72 -5.66
C CYS A 103 -10.76 22.94 -4.17
N LEU A 104 -9.77 22.78 -3.30
CA LEU A 104 -9.92 22.92 -1.85
C LEU A 104 -9.27 24.20 -1.34
N LEU A 105 -9.83 24.78 -0.28
CA LEU A 105 -9.38 26.06 0.30
C LEU A 105 -8.74 25.88 1.68
N SER A 106 -7.70 26.66 1.96
CA SER A 106 -7.23 26.91 3.33
C SER A 106 -8.17 27.86 4.07
N GLN A 107 -8.21 27.81 5.40
CA GLN A 107 -9.20 28.53 6.22
C GLN A 107 -8.96 30.05 6.27
N ASN A 108 -7.71 30.51 6.20
CA ASN A 108 -7.36 31.92 6.50
C ASN A 108 -6.69 32.69 5.36
N ASP A 109 -6.18 32.02 4.32
CA ASP A 109 -5.27 32.66 3.36
C ASP A 109 -5.77 32.64 1.89
N LEU A 110 -7.01 32.20 1.64
CA LEU A 110 -7.54 31.94 0.29
C LEU A 110 -6.57 31.12 -0.59
N VAL A 111 -5.74 30.29 0.06
CA VAL A 111 -4.86 29.36 -0.64
C VAL A 111 -5.72 28.25 -1.21
N VAL A 112 -5.72 28.14 -2.54
CA VAL A 112 -6.47 27.11 -3.26
C VAL A 112 -5.54 26.01 -3.73
N LYS A 113 -5.99 24.76 -3.61
CA LYS A 113 -5.27 23.59 -4.08
C LYS A 113 -6.15 22.69 -4.93
N ILE A 114 -5.64 22.26 -6.07
CA ILE A 114 -6.29 21.25 -6.91
C ILE A 114 -6.18 19.89 -6.22
N ALA A 115 -7.31 19.20 -6.11
CA ALA A 115 -7.45 17.85 -5.59
C ALA A 115 -8.01 16.92 -6.69
N ASP A 116 -8.02 15.62 -6.41
CA ASP A 116 -8.65 14.57 -7.24
C ASP A 116 -8.10 14.43 -8.67
N PHE A 117 -7.01 13.67 -8.78
CA PHE A 117 -6.38 13.31 -10.05
C PHE A 117 -6.92 12.00 -10.63
N GLY A 118 -8.10 11.53 -10.16
CA GLY A 118 -8.68 10.24 -10.52
C GLY A 118 -8.95 10.06 -12.01
N LEU A 119 -9.12 11.16 -12.74
CA LEU A 119 -9.31 11.21 -14.18
C LEU A 119 -8.11 11.79 -14.93
N SER A 120 -6.95 11.95 -14.32
CA SER A 120 -5.77 12.51 -15.00
C SER A 120 -5.08 11.49 -15.93
N VAL A 121 -4.41 11.97 -16.98
CA VAL A 121 -3.56 11.16 -17.88
C VAL A 121 -2.30 11.90 -18.29
N PHE A 122 -1.27 11.13 -18.63
CA PHE A 122 -0.16 11.62 -19.43
C PHE A 122 -0.62 11.91 -20.86
N ALA A 123 -0.28 13.10 -21.36
CA ALA A 123 -0.53 13.56 -22.71
C ALA A 123 0.11 12.59 -23.71
N GLY A 124 -0.71 12.00 -24.59
CA GLY A 124 -0.31 10.97 -25.55
C GLY A 124 -0.98 9.61 -25.33
N ASN A 125 -1.63 9.36 -24.18
CA ASN A 125 -2.45 8.16 -23.97
C ASN A 125 -3.92 8.47 -24.32
N GLU A 126 -4.32 8.08 -25.54
CA GLU A 126 -5.67 8.26 -26.11
C GLU A 126 -6.68 7.27 -25.50
N GLN A 127 -7.10 7.51 -24.26
CA GLN A 127 -8.27 6.82 -23.70
C GLN A 127 -9.40 7.80 -23.38
N CYS A 128 -10.48 7.63 -24.14
CA CYS A 128 -11.80 8.23 -23.92
C CYS A 128 -12.31 7.89 -22.51
N LEU A 129 -12.80 8.90 -21.80
CA LEU A 129 -13.53 8.71 -20.56
C LEU A 129 -15.02 8.99 -20.78
N THR A 130 -15.85 8.04 -20.36
CA THR A 130 -17.30 8.11 -20.36
C THR A 130 -17.81 9.06 -19.28
N THR A 131 -18.74 9.92 -19.70
CA THR A 131 -19.40 11.03 -19.01
C THR A 131 -20.18 10.62 -17.75
N CYS A 132 -20.13 11.44 -16.69
CA CYS A 132 -21.12 11.46 -15.61
C CYS A 132 -21.81 12.84 -15.54
N CYS A 133 -23.13 12.83 -15.33
CA CYS A 133 -24.10 13.93 -15.49
C CYS A 133 -23.88 15.22 -14.66
N GLY A 134 -22.84 15.33 -13.83
CA GLY A 134 -22.52 16.54 -13.05
C GLY A 134 -21.39 17.41 -13.64
N THR A 135 -20.55 16.85 -14.51
CA THR A 135 -19.32 17.49 -15.01
C THR A 135 -19.53 18.24 -16.34
N LEU A 136 -20.69 18.09 -16.99
CA LEU A 136 -20.90 18.52 -18.38
C LEU A 136 -20.61 20.01 -18.63
N HIS A 137 -20.93 20.88 -17.66
CA HIS A 137 -20.70 22.33 -17.78
C HIS A 137 -19.22 22.72 -17.91
N PHE A 138 -18.31 21.89 -17.40
CA PHE A 138 -16.86 22.13 -17.45
C PHE A 138 -16.18 21.41 -18.61
N MET A 139 -16.91 20.59 -19.38
CA MET A 139 -16.36 19.85 -20.51
C MET A 139 -16.18 20.75 -21.72
N ALA A 140 -15.02 20.64 -22.37
CA ALA A 140 -14.70 21.37 -23.58
C ALA A 140 -15.44 20.79 -24.80
N PRO A 141 -15.72 21.58 -25.85
CA PRO A 141 -16.44 21.12 -27.05
C PRO A 141 -15.78 19.90 -27.71
N GLU A 142 -14.45 19.85 -27.75
CA GLU A 142 -13.71 18.74 -28.34
C GLU A 142 -13.89 17.41 -27.59
N ILE A 143 -14.16 17.43 -26.28
CA ILE A 143 -14.50 16.23 -25.52
C ILE A 143 -15.88 15.73 -25.95
N LEU A 144 -16.84 16.64 -26.09
CA LEU A 144 -18.24 16.32 -26.44
C LEU A 144 -18.41 15.88 -27.89
N LEU A 145 -17.50 16.31 -28.76
CA LEU A 145 -17.43 15.93 -30.17
C LEU A 145 -16.57 14.68 -30.40
N GLU A 146 -16.14 14.00 -29.32
CA GLU A 146 -15.29 12.80 -29.38
C GLU A 146 -14.02 12.98 -30.23
N LYS A 147 -13.47 14.20 -30.23
CA LYS A 147 -12.21 14.51 -30.92
C LYS A 147 -11.02 14.24 -30.02
N ASN A 148 -9.84 14.09 -30.62
CA ASN A 148 -8.60 14.06 -29.86
C ASN A 148 -8.46 15.35 -29.04
N TYR A 149 -8.23 15.18 -27.73
CA TYR A 149 -8.14 16.27 -26.78
C TYR A 149 -6.85 16.16 -25.94
N GLY A 150 -6.46 17.27 -25.34
CA GLY A 150 -5.24 17.36 -24.53
C GLY A 150 -5.30 18.51 -23.54
N LYS A 151 -4.14 19.09 -23.21
CA LYS A 151 -3.99 20.21 -22.25
C LYS A 151 -5.04 21.34 -22.37
N PRO A 152 -5.50 21.76 -23.58
CA PRO A 152 -6.49 22.83 -23.72
C PRO A 152 -7.83 22.59 -23.02
N VAL A 153 -8.22 21.35 -22.71
CA VAL A 153 -9.50 21.07 -22.03
C VAL A 153 -9.53 21.61 -20.60
N ASP A 154 -8.38 21.58 -19.91
CA ASP A 154 -8.24 22.14 -18.56
C ASP A 154 -8.39 23.67 -18.60
N MET A 155 -7.95 24.30 -19.69
CA MET A 155 -8.08 25.75 -19.89
C MET A 155 -9.52 26.17 -20.13
N TRP A 156 -10.30 25.36 -20.84
CA TRP A 156 -11.75 25.56 -20.97
C TRP A 156 -12.43 25.52 -19.60
N ALA A 157 -12.16 24.48 -18.81
CA ALA A 157 -12.68 24.35 -17.46
C ALA A 157 -12.29 25.55 -16.57
N MET A 158 -11.06 26.08 -16.73
CA MET A 158 -10.62 27.31 -16.06
C MET A 158 -11.48 28.53 -16.43
N GLY A 159 -11.81 28.69 -17.71
CA GLY A 159 -12.71 29.75 -18.18
C GLY A 159 -14.11 29.64 -17.58
N VAL A 160 -14.67 28.43 -17.51
CA VAL A 160 -15.97 28.17 -16.87
C VAL A 160 -15.91 28.49 -15.37
N MET A 161 -14.84 28.10 -14.67
CA MET A 161 -14.65 28.43 -13.25
C MET A 161 -14.57 29.93 -13.02
N ALA A 162 -13.76 30.67 -13.79
CA ALA A 162 -13.66 32.13 -13.68
C ALA A 162 -15.02 32.82 -13.91
N HIS A 163 -15.78 32.34 -14.89
CA HIS A 163 -17.12 32.85 -15.19
C HIS A 163 -18.10 32.60 -14.05
N VAL A 164 -18.17 31.37 -13.52
CA VAL A 164 -19.07 31.02 -12.42
C VAL A 164 -18.73 31.76 -11.13
N MET A 165 -17.44 31.87 -10.80
CA MET A 165 -16.99 32.56 -9.59
C MET A 165 -17.37 34.04 -9.58
N PHE A 166 -17.17 34.74 -10.71
CA PHE A 166 -17.41 36.18 -10.77
C PHE A 166 -18.87 36.53 -11.08
N LEU A 167 -19.51 35.83 -12.03
CA LEU A 167 -20.86 36.15 -12.49
C LEU A 167 -21.96 35.34 -11.78
N GLY A 168 -21.58 34.38 -10.93
CA GLY A 168 -22.51 33.53 -10.19
C GLY A 168 -23.36 32.60 -11.07
N ARG A 169 -22.99 32.42 -12.36
CA ARG A 169 -23.73 31.60 -13.32
C ARG A 169 -22.81 30.92 -14.32
N TYR A 170 -23.26 29.81 -14.87
CA TYR A 170 -22.56 29.12 -15.94
C TYR A 170 -22.58 29.92 -17.26
N PRO A 171 -21.51 29.85 -18.06
CA PRO A 171 -21.47 30.47 -19.39
C PRO A 171 -22.40 29.79 -20.40
N PHE A 172 -22.70 28.50 -20.20
CA PHE A 172 -23.61 27.70 -21.02
C PHE A 172 -24.75 27.21 -20.15
N GLN A 173 -25.98 27.35 -20.62
CA GLN A 173 -27.18 26.99 -19.86
C GLN A 173 -28.25 26.42 -20.78
N ALA A 174 -28.78 25.26 -20.43
CA ALA A 174 -29.92 24.68 -21.13
C ALA A 174 -30.77 23.81 -20.18
N ARG A 175 -31.99 23.50 -20.61
CA ARG A 175 -32.94 22.68 -19.83
C ARG A 175 -32.68 21.18 -19.89
N THR A 176 -31.93 20.72 -20.89
CA THR A 176 -31.58 19.31 -21.10
C THR A 176 -30.08 19.17 -21.35
N GLU A 177 -29.50 18.03 -21.00
CA GLU A 177 -28.08 17.73 -21.28
C GLU A 177 -27.78 17.83 -22.77
N THR A 178 -28.67 17.31 -23.62
CA THR A 178 -28.52 17.38 -25.09
C THR A 178 -28.53 18.81 -25.62
N ALA A 179 -29.33 19.69 -25.03
CA ALA A 179 -29.35 21.10 -25.38
C ALA A 179 -28.11 21.84 -24.83
N LEU A 180 -27.62 21.44 -23.65
CA LEU A 180 -26.41 22.00 -23.06
C LEU A 180 -25.18 21.63 -23.88
N THR A 181 -25.05 20.37 -24.30
CA THR A 181 -23.99 19.92 -25.22
C THR A 181 -24.02 20.73 -26.52
N LYS A 182 -25.21 20.96 -27.09
CA LYS A 182 -25.37 21.79 -28.30
C LYS A 182 -24.96 23.24 -28.06
N ASP A 183 -25.28 23.81 -26.90
CA ASP A 183 -24.90 25.20 -26.55
C ASP A 183 -23.37 25.32 -26.34
N ILE A 184 -22.75 24.37 -25.64
CA ILE A 184 -21.29 24.27 -25.51
C ILE A 184 -20.63 24.18 -26.89
N CYS A 185 -21.14 23.32 -27.78
CA CYS A 185 -20.61 23.14 -29.13
C CYS A 185 -20.85 24.34 -30.06
N ARG A 186 -21.74 25.27 -29.72
CA ARG A 186 -21.89 26.56 -30.43
C ARG A 186 -20.81 27.57 -30.05
N GLY A 187 -20.08 27.33 -28.97
CA GLY A 187 -19.03 28.21 -28.47
C GLY A 187 -19.54 29.31 -27.56
N TYR A 188 -18.60 29.92 -26.82
CA TYR A 188 -18.90 30.99 -25.88
C TYR A 188 -19.36 32.25 -26.60
N ARG A 189 -20.44 32.85 -26.11
CA ARG A 189 -20.97 34.14 -26.58
C ARG A 189 -20.88 35.14 -25.46
N LEU A 190 -20.52 36.39 -25.81
CA LEU A 190 -20.48 37.46 -24.83
C LEU A 190 -21.89 37.67 -24.26
N PRO A 191 -22.02 37.93 -22.95
CA PRO A 191 -23.30 38.31 -22.36
C PRO A 191 -23.89 39.50 -23.09
N GLU A 192 -25.18 39.43 -23.45
CA GLU A 192 -25.90 40.59 -23.99
C GLU A 192 -25.87 41.73 -22.96
N GLU A 193 -25.51 42.94 -23.41
CA GLU A 193 -25.54 44.14 -22.58
C GLU A 193 -26.99 44.56 -22.33
N GLY A 194 -27.60 44.06 -21.25
CA GLY A 194 -28.97 44.40 -20.89
C GLY A 194 -29.40 43.90 -19.51
N GLY A 195 -29.90 44.81 -18.67
CA GLY A 195 -30.51 44.52 -17.36
C GLY A 195 -29.74 45.07 -16.16
N ASN A 196 -30.37 44.97 -14.97
CA ASN A 196 -29.89 45.51 -13.69
C ASN A 196 -28.73 44.70 -13.07
N ARG A 197 -27.83 44.14 -13.90
CA ARG A 197 -26.82 43.14 -13.51
C ARG A 197 -25.41 43.74 -13.47
N PRO A 198 -24.52 43.26 -12.59
CA PRO A 198 -23.15 43.75 -12.52
C PRO A 198 -22.41 43.48 -13.85
N ARG A 199 -21.84 44.54 -14.43
CA ARG A 199 -21.06 44.47 -15.66
C ARG A 199 -19.75 43.73 -15.40
N CYS A 200 -19.41 42.76 -16.26
CA CYS A 200 -18.11 42.11 -16.19
C CYS A 200 -17.01 43.13 -16.55
N PRO A 201 -15.94 43.27 -15.74
CA PRO A 201 -14.80 44.12 -16.09
C PRO A 201 -14.24 43.73 -17.46
N PRO A 202 -13.93 44.70 -18.36
CA PRO A 202 -13.50 44.40 -19.72
C PRO A 202 -12.30 43.43 -19.79
N GLN A 203 -11.32 43.60 -18.89
CA GLN A 203 -10.15 42.72 -18.82
C GLN A 203 -10.48 41.30 -18.38
N LEU A 204 -11.44 41.13 -17.46
CA LEU A 204 -11.91 39.81 -17.04
C LEU A 204 -12.72 39.14 -18.16
N GLN A 205 -13.56 39.91 -18.85
CA GLN A 205 -14.32 39.41 -19.98
C GLN A 205 -13.41 38.94 -21.12
N ASP A 206 -12.38 39.72 -21.46
CA ASP A 206 -11.34 39.35 -22.43
C ASP A 206 -10.62 38.07 -22.01
N PHE A 207 -10.19 38.00 -20.75
CA PHE A 207 -9.53 36.81 -20.18
C PHE A 207 -10.41 35.55 -20.30
N ILE A 208 -11.69 35.63 -19.90
CA ILE A 208 -12.65 34.52 -20.01
C ILE A 208 -12.85 34.12 -21.48
N SER A 209 -12.97 35.09 -22.39
CA SER A 209 -13.21 34.82 -23.81
C SER A 209 -12.04 34.07 -24.47
N GLN A 210 -10.79 34.36 -24.07
CA GLN A 210 -9.61 33.67 -24.60
C GLN A 210 -9.41 32.26 -24.01
N LEU A 211 -9.91 32.01 -22.79
CA LEU A 211 -9.97 30.67 -22.19
C LEU A 211 -11.11 29.82 -22.76
N LEU A 212 -12.25 30.43 -23.08
CA LEU A 212 -13.41 29.78 -23.69
C LEU A 212 -13.41 29.84 -25.23
N TYR A 213 -12.22 30.02 -25.83
CA TYR A 213 -12.08 30.00 -27.28
C TYR A 213 -12.39 28.59 -27.81
N TYR A 214 -13.23 28.53 -28.85
CA TYR A 214 -13.75 27.26 -29.36
C TYR A 214 -12.64 26.35 -29.89
N ASP A 215 -11.75 26.88 -30.73
CA ASP A 215 -10.62 26.12 -31.29
C ASP A 215 -9.55 25.85 -30.20
N PRO A 216 -9.28 24.59 -29.83
CA PRO A 216 -8.32 24.25 -28.79
C PRO A 216 -6.88 24.66 -29.12
N HIS A 217 -6.52 24.81 -30.40
CA HIS A 217 -5.18 25.24 -30.80
C HIS A 217 -4.95 26.75 -30.63
N ARG A 218 -6.04 27.51 -30.62
CA ARG A 218 -6.02 28.97 -30.41
C ARG A 218 -6.39 29.36 -28.99
N ARG A 219 -6.88 28.40 -28.20
CA ARG A 219 -7.24 28.59 -26.80
C ARG A 219 -5.99 28.91 -25.97
N MET A 220 -6.11 29.91 -25.11
CA MET A 220 -5.01 30.40 -24.29
C MET A 220 -4.44 29.30 -23.39
N SER A 221 -3.11 29.17 -23.37
CA SER A 221 -2.40 28.23 -22.49
C SER A 221 -2.31 28.78 -21.05
N ALA A 222 -2.06 27.92 -20.06
CA ALA A 222 -1.85 28.37 -18.67
C ALA A 222 -0.70 29.38 -18.55
N LYS A 223 0.39 29.14 -19.29
CA LYS A 223 1.57 29.99 -19.36
C LYS A 223 1.27 31.39 -19.91
N ASP A 224 0.39 31.47 -20.90
CA ASP A 224 -0.01 32.75 -21.49
C ASP A 224 -1.09 33.44 -20.65
N ALA A 225 -1.99 32.66 -20.03
CA ALA A 225 -3.00 33.16 -19.09
C ALA A 225 -2.37 33.87 -17.89
N LEU A 226 -1.27 33.34 -17.33
CA LEU A 226 -0.52 33.99 -16.25
C LEU A 226 0.09 35.35 -16.66
N LYS A 227 0.26 35.61 -17.96
CA LYS A 227 0.78 36.87 -18.50
C LYS A 227 -0.33 37.86 -18.87
N HIS A 228 -1.60 37.46 -18.79
CA HIS A 228 -2.73 38.26 -19.20
C HIS A 228 -2.85 39.55 -18.38
N ARG A 229 -3.35 40.63 -18.99
CA ARG A 229 -3.48 41.95 -18.35
C ARG A 229 -4.29 41.89 -17.06
N TRP A 230 -5.42 41.18 -17.08
CA TRP A 230 -6.28 40.99 -15.90
C TRP A 230 -5.54 40.38 -14.70
N ILE A 231 -4.62 39.44 -14.93
CA ILE A 231 -3.81 38.84 -13.86
C ILE A 231 -2.75 39.84 -13.36
N LYS A 232 -2.05 40.51 -14.28
CA LYS A 232 -0.99 41.48 -13.96
C LYS A 232 -1.51 42.69 -13.18
N GLU A 233 -2.63 43.28 -13.57
CA GLU A 233 -3.23 44.45 -12.92
C GLU A 233 -3.49 44.22 -11.42
N GLY A 234 -3.88 42.99 -11.04
CA GLY A 234 -4.09 42.65 -9.62
C GLY A 234 -2.80 42.38 -8.84
N LEU A 235 -1.74 41.90 -9.50
CA LEU A 235 -0.43 41.72 -8.86
C LEU A 235 0.22 43.07 -8.53
N ASP A 236 0.08 44.06 -9.42
CA ASP A 236 0.59 45.42 -9.22
C ASP A 236 -0.20 46.17 -8.14
N ALA A 237 -1.54 45.97 -8.08
CA ALA A 237 -2.37 46.50 -7.01
C ALA A 237 -1.97 45.92 -5.63
N ASN A 238 -1.77 44.60 -5.53
CA ASN A 238 -1.32 43.93 -4.29
C ASN A 238 0.09 44.38 -3.86
N ARG A 239 1.02 44.60 -4.81
CA ARG A 239 2.38 45.11 -4.51
C ARG A 239 2.35 46.51 -3.89
N ARG A 240 1.47 47.39 -4.39
CA ARG A 240 1.28 48.73 -3.81
C ARG A 240 0.70 48.65 -2.39
N THR A 241 -0.20 47.71 -2.12
CA THR A 241 -0.74 47.48 -0.77
C THR A 241 0.28 46.83 0.17
N SER A 242 1.13 45.91 -0.31
CA SER A 242 2.14 45.25 0.52
C SER A 242 3.31 46.16 0.91
N LEU A 243 3.64 47.16 0.09
CA LEU A 243 4.66 48.17 0.40
C LEU A 243 4.31 49.03 1.63
N TYR A 244 3.03 49.12 2.00
CA TYR A 244 2.58 49.74 3.25
C TYR A 244 2.53 48.77 4.44
N ALA A 245 2.66 47.46 4.21
CA ALA A 245 2.46 46.42 5.23
C ALA A 245 3.72 45.60 5.56
N SER A 246 4.86 45.83 4.89
CA SER A 246 6.05 44.97 5.06
C SER A 246 7.08 45.53 6.04
N GLN A 247 6.93 45.19 7.33
CA GLN A 247 8.06 44.86 8.21
C GLN A 247 7.87 43.45 8.76
N ALA A 248 8.42 42.45 8.07
CA ALA A 248 8.97 41.21 8.65
C ALA A 248 9.52 40.31 7.53
N PRO A 249 10.77 39.83 7.61
CA PRO A 249 11.27 38.79 6.71
C PRO A 249 10.97 37.40 7.29
N SER A 250 10.47 36.47 6.47
CA SER A 250 10.47 35.04 6.79
C SER A 250 11.39 34.30 5.83
N ALA A 251 12.54 33.87 6.34
CA ALA A 251 13.45 32.99 5.64
C ALA A 251 12.88 31.56 5.65
N ALA A 252 12.71 30.98 4.46
CA ALA A 252 12.24 29.61 4.29
C ALA A 252 13.31 28.61 4.77
N VAL A 253 13.12 28.07 5.97
CA VAL A 253 13.87 26.92 6.47
C VAL A 253 13.38 25.66 5.75
N VAL A 254 14.21 25.06 4.90
CA VAL A 254 13.94 23.75 4.30
C VAL A 254 13.93 22.70 5.41
N LYS A 255 12.77 22.08 5.63
CA LYS A 255 12.57 21.13 6.73
C LYS A 255 13.37 19.83 6.53
N PRO A 256 13.97 19.25 7.59
CA PRO A 256 14.69 17.97 7.56
C PRO A 256 13.91 16.77 6.99
N SER A 257 12.57 16.86 6.92
CA SER A 257 11.70 15.80 6.42
C SER A 257 11.87 15.51 4.92
N ALA A 258 12.40 16.44 4.12
CA ALA A 258 12.64 16.21 2.70
C ALA A 258 13.79 15.20 2.44
N ARG A 259 14.86 15.25 3.26
CA ARG A 259 16.03 14.36 3.13
C ARG A 259 15.71 12.93 3.54
N TRP A 260 14.97 12.76 4.64
CA TRP A 260 14.49 11.44 5.08
C TRP A 260 13.53 10.81 4.07
N ARG A 261 12.66 11.61 3.44
CA ARG A 261 11.74 11.15 2.39
C ARG A 261 12.45 10.68 1.13
N ALA A 262 13.43 11.44 0.64
CA ALA A 262 14.26 11.01 -0.49
C ALA A 262 14.99 9.69 -0.18
N ALA A 263 15.49 9.53 1.05
CA ALA A 263 16.12 8.29 1.49
C ALA A 263 15.13 7.11 1.50
N VAL A 264 13.92 7.27 2.04
CA VAL A 264 12.90 6.21 2.07
C VAL A 264 12.44 5.83 0.67
N LEU A 265 12.16 6.80 -0.22
CA LEU A 265 11.78 6.53 -1.60
C LEU A 265 12.91 5.84 -2.39
N THR A 266 14.15 6.23 -2.14
CA THR A 266 15.33 5.56 -2.72
C THR A 266 15.41 4.11 -2.25
N VAL A 267 15.18 3.86 -0.97
CA VAL A 267 15.13 2.49 -0.40
C VAL A 267 13.99 1.71 -1.03
N MET A 268 12.77 2.23 -1.10
CA MET A 268 11.63 1.55 -1.72
C MET A 268 11.83 1.28 -3.22
N GLY A 269 12.40 2.24 -3.95
CA GLY A 269 12.76 2.09 -5.36
C GLY A 269 13.81 1.00 -5.56
N ALA A 270 14.85 0.98 -4.73
CA ALA A 270 15.87 -0.06 -4.73
C ALA A 270 15.28 -1.44 -4.40
N GLN A 271 14.41 -1.52 -3.39
CA GLN A 271 13.71 -2.75 -3.01
C GLN A 271 12.84 -3.30 -4.15
N ARG A 272 12.06 -2.44 -4.83
CA ARG A 272 11.26 -2.85 -6.00
C ARG A 272 12.13 -3.31 -7.17
N LEU A 273 13.25 -2.63 -7.43
CA LEU A 273 14.17 -3.01 -8.49
C LEU A 273 14.80 -4.38 -8.21
N LEU A 274 15.24 -4.62 -6.98
CA LEU A 274 15.78 -5.91 -6.53
C LEU A 274 14.73 -7.03 -6.69
N TYR A 275 13.50 -6.79 -6.24
CA TYR A 275 12.40 -7.73 -6.41
C TYR A 275 12.19 -8.09 -7.89
N LEU A 276 12.07 -7.11 -8.77
CA LEU A 276 11.86 -7.34 -10.20
C LEU A 276 13.04 -8.07 -10.86
N GLN A 277 14.28 -7.75 -10.47
CA GLN A 277 15.47 -8.44 -10.97
C GLN A 277 15.46 -9.93 -10.59
N LYS A 278 15.07 -10.24 -9.34
CA LYS A 278 14.95 -11.62 -8.86
C LYS A 278 13.80 -12.37 -9.53
N ILE A 279 12.63 -11.75 -9.69
CA ILE A 279 11.51 -12.34 -10.42
C ILE A 279 11.90 -12.64 -11.88
N LYS A 280 12.58 -11.72 -12.57
CA LYS A 280 13.09 -11.98 -13.93
C LYS A 280 14.07 -13.15 -13.98
N ARG A 281 14.89 -13.35 -12.95
CA ARG A 281 15.75 -14.55 -12.83
C ARG A 281 14.92 -15.82 -12.68
N LEU A 282 13.91 -15.83 -11.81
CA LEU A 282 13.04 -17.00 -11.64
C LEU A 282 12.28 -17.36 -12.92
N VAL A 283 11.77 -16.35 -13.65
CA VAL A 283 11.13 -16.56 -14.96
C VAL A 283 12.10 -17.17 -15.97
N ARG A 284 13.35 -16.69 -16.03
CA ARG A 284 14.39 -17.27 -16.92
C ARG A 284 14.72 -18.72 -16.59
N LEU A 285 14.59 -19.12 -15.32
CA LEU A 285 14.78 -20.50 -14.87
C LEU A 285 13.51 -21.36 -15.04
N GLY A 286 12.37 -20.77 -15.45
CA GLY A 286 11.08 -21.45 -15.54
C GLY A 286 10.46 -21.75 -14.17
N TYR A 287 10.78 -20.98 -13.14
CA TYR A 287 10.30 -21.17 -11.76
C TYR A 287 9.20 -20.18 -11.36
N ASP A 288 8.65 -19.44 -12.32
CA ASP A 288 7.62 -18.41 -12.11
C ASP A 288 6.27 -18.96 -11.62
N GLY A 289 6.00 -20.24 -11.91
CA GLY A 289 4.79 -20.95 -11.50
C GLY A 289 4.73 -21.35 -10.02
N PHE A 290 5.77 -21.07 -9.22
CA PHE A 290 5.81 -21.42 -7.78
C PHE A 290 5.60 -20.17 -6.92
N PRO A 291 4.39 -19.95 -6.35
CA PRO A 291 4.08 -18.73 -5.59
C PRO A 291 4.99 -18.52 -4.38
N ILE A 292 5.40 -19.61 -3.72
CA ILE A 292 6.29 -19.56 -2.56
C ILE A 292 7.64 -18.90 -2.87
N LEU A 293 8.20 -19.10 -4.07
CA LEU A 293 9.49 -18.52 -4.47
C LEU A 293 9.39 -17.02 -4.78
N ARG A 294 8.18 -16.47 -4.81
CA ARG A 294 7.90 -15.05 -5.13
C ARG A 294 7.68 -14.20 -3.88
N ASP A 295 8.04 -14.72 -2.70
CA ASP A 295 7.93 -14.01 -1.43
C ASP A 295 8.69 -12.69 -1.47
N TYR A 296 7.95 -11.57 -1.35
CA TYR A 296 8.51 -10.23 -1.47
C TYR A 296 9.58 -9.97 -0.42
N ARG A 297 9.32 -10.37 0.83
CA ARG A 297 10.22 -10.09 1.96
C ARG A 297 11.56 -10.78 1.75
N TYR A 298 11.58 -12.05 1.39
CA TYR A 298 12.80 -12.79 1.09
C TYR A 298 13.53 -12.21 -0.12
N LEU A 299 12.83 -11.95 -1.23
CA LEU A 299 13.46 -11.46 -2.45
C LEU A 299 14.08 -10.07 -2.31
N VAL A 300 13.59 -9.27 -1.38
CA VAL A 300 14.07 -7.91 -1.11
C VAL A 300 15.10 -7.87 0.03
N THR A 301 14.82 -8.57 1.13
CA THR A 301 15.62 -8.45 2.37
C THR A 301 16.57 -9.62 2.60
N GLY A 302 16.41 -10.71 1.84
CA GLY A 302 17.11 -11.96 2.07
C GLY A 302 16.57 -12.80 3.23
N ASN A 303 15.55 -12.33 3.97
CA ASN A 303 15.01 -13.02 5.13
C ASN A 303 13.61 -13.58 4.84
N TYR A 304 13.46 -14.90 4.95
CA TYR A 304 12.18 -15.58 4.80
C TYR A 304 11.47 -15.76 6.14
N VAL A 305 10.19 -15.35 6.20
CA VAL A 305 9.33 -15.51 7.37
C VAL A 305 8.04 -16.22 6.93
N PRO A 306 7.92 -17.53 7.18
CA PRO A 306 6.71 -18.28 6.83
C PRO A 306 5.55 -17.89 7.75
N ALA A 307 4.32 -18.03 7.26
CA ALA A 307 3.10 -17.76 8.03
C ALA A 307 2.86 -18.76 9.19
N SER A 308 3.56 -19.90 9.14
CA SER A 308 3.43 -21.05 10.03
C SER A 308 4.82 -21.57 10.38
N THR A 309 4.96 -22.22 11.54
CA THR A 309 6.19 -22.95 11.90
C THR A 309 6.33 -24.28 11.13
N SER A 310 5.30 -24.69 10.39
CA SER A 310 5.34 -25.79 9.42
C SER A 310 5.30 -25.25 7.99
N LEU A 311 6.17 -25.77 7.13
CA LEU A 311 6.23 -25.46 5.71
C LEU A 311 5.74 -26.66 4.89
N GLU A 312 4.50 -26.57 4.42
CA GLU A 312 3.85 -27.62 3.62
C GLU A 312 4.14 -27.41 2.13
N CYS A 313 5.05 -28.20 1.57
CA CYS A 313 5.46 -28.10 0.16
C CYS A 313 5.30 -29.42 -0.61
N SER A 314 4.46 -30.34 -0.12
CA SER A 314 4.16 -31.58 -0.83
C SER A 314 3.63 -31.32 -2.25
N HIS A 315 4.06 -32.12 -3.22
CA HIS A 315 3.75 -32.02 -4.67
C HIS A 315 4.11 -30.71 -5.38
N MET A 316 4.50 -29.65 -4.66
CA MET A 316 4.62 -28.30 -5.19
C MET A 316 5.66 -28.17 -6.30
N PHE A 317 6.77 -28.90 -6.20
CA PHE A 317 7.92 -28.86 -7.10
C PHE A 317 8.05 -30.11 -7.98
N HIS A 318 7.05 -31.00 -7.97
CA HIS A 318 7.09 -32.28 -8.67
C HIS A 318 7.54 -32.18 -10.14
N ALA A 319 7.01 -31.18 -10.87
CA ALA A 319 7.33 -30.97 -12.28
C ALA A 319 8.73 -30.36 -12.51
N ARG A 320 9.31 -29.67 -11.53
CA ARG A 320 10.64 -29.02 -11.62
C ARG A 320 11.37 -29.09 -10.27
N PRO A 321 11.88 -30.27 -9.85
CA PRO A 321 12.49 -30.47 -8.53
C PRO A 321 13.70 -29.57 -8.25
N MET A 322 14.42 -29.12 -9.29
CA MET A 322 15.56 -28.21 -9.13
C MET A 322 15.19 -26.83 -8.57
N ALA A 323 13.92 -26.43 -8.65
CA ALA A 323 13.43 -25.21 -8.01
C ALA A 323 13.51 -25.27 -6.47
N LEU A 324 13.62 -26.46 -5.88
CA LEU A 324 13.85 -26.64 -4.45
C LEU A 324 15.17 -26.00 -3.98
N LEU A 325 16.16 -25.79 -4.84
CA LEU A 325 17.40 -25.10 -4.44
C LEU A 325 17.12 -23.63 -4.03
N GLU A 326 16.18 -22.97 -4.69
CA GLU A 326 15.73 -21.63 -4.30
C GLU A 326 14.96 -21.70 -2.98
N LEU A 327 14.10 -22.71 -2.78
CA LEU A 327 13.39 -22.92 -1.52
C LEU A 327 14.36 -23.22 -0.35
N ILE A 328 15.37 -24.05 -0.56
CA ILE A 328 16.40 -24.37 0.44
C ILE A 328 17.13 -23.10 0.86
N SER A 329 17.42 -22.21 -0.09
CA SER A 329 18.03 -20.89 0.20
C SER A 329 17.09 -19.99 1.02
N MET A 330 15.78 -20.15 0.90
CA MET A 330 14.80 -19.48 1.77
C MET A 330 14.78 -20.10 3.16
N ILE A 331 14.72 -21.42 3.25
CA ILE A 331 14.69 -22.20 4.50
C ILE A 331 15.91 -21.87 5.37
N ASP A 332 17.11 -21.70 4.79
CA ASP A 332 18.34 -21.35 5.51
C ASP A 332 18.25 -20.03 6.28
N THR A 333 17.33 -19.15 5.89
CA THR A 333 17.15 -17.84 6.49
C THR A 333 16.02 -17.81 7.54
N CYS A 334 15.43 -18.97 7.85
CA CYS A 334 14.28 -19.09 8.73
C CYS A 334 14.62 -19.82 10.04
N PRO A 335 14.95 -19.11 11.14
CA PRO A 335 15.38 -19.74 12.39
C PRO A 335 14.23 -20.38 13.19
N LEU A 336 12.98 -20.01 12.90
CA LEU A 336 11.80 -20.43 13.67
C LEU A 336 11.06 -21.64 13.08
N LEU A 337 11.54 -22.17 11.95
CA LEU A 337 10.88 -23.27 11.24
C LEU A 337 11.07 -24.58 12.02
N LYS A 338 9.95 -25.27 12.29
CA LYS A 338 9.91 -26.52 13.07
C LYS A 338 9.65 -27.76 12.22
N HIS A 339 8.87 -27.63 11.17
CA HIS A 339 8.45 -28.74 10.33
C HIS A 339 8.55 -28.36 8.85
N VAL A 340 9.04 -29.27 8.02
CA VAL A 340 9.10 -29.09 6.55
C VAL A 340 8.62 -30.36 5.86
N ASP A 341 7.59 -30.26 5.04
CA ASP A 341 7.10 -31.34 4.19
C ASP A 341 7.55 -31.11 2.74
N LEU A 342 8.45 -31.96 2.25
CA LEU A 342 8.90 -32.02 0.86
C LEU A 342 8.52 -33.34 0.18
N SER A 343 7.52 -34.05 0.68
CA SER A 343 7.02 -35.29 0.09
C SER A 343 6.54 -35.10 -1.36
N TRP A 344 6.60 -36.16 -2.17
CA TRP A 344 6.06 -36.17 -3.54
C TRP A 344 6.62 -35.12 -4.52
N ASN A 345 7.82 -34.59 -4.28
CA ASN A 345 8.43 -33.55 -5.12
C ASN A 345 9.36 -34.08 -6.21
N ASN A 346 9.40 -35.40 -6.45
CA ASN A 346 10.25 -36.04 -7.45
C ASN A 346 11.75 -35.71 -7.26
N ILE A 347 12.22 -35.67 -6.01
CA ILE A 347 13.62 -35.37 -5.69
C ILE A 347 14.51 -36.58 -6.01
N HIS A 348 15.13 -36.58 -7.20
CA HIS A 348 16.02 -37.64 -7.68
C HIS A 348 17.51 -37.24 -7.69
N THR A 349 17.84 -35.97 -7.46
CA THR A 349 19.21 -35.47 -7.56
C THR A 349 19.89 -35.41 -6.20
N LEU A 350 21.11 -35.96 -6.12
CA LEU A 350 21.91 -35.96 -4.89
C LEU A 350 22.24 -34.53 -4.40
N SER A 351 22.44 -33.60 -5.33
CA SER A 351 22.80 -32.21 -5.03
C SER A 351 21.72 -31.46 -4.25
N VAL A 352 20.44 -31.69 -4.56
CA VAL A 352 19.31 -31.06 -3.85
C VAL A 352 19.26 -31.57 -2.41
N ILE A 353 19.39 -32.88 -2.22
CA ILE A 353 19.41 -33.50 -0.89
C ILE A 353 20.62 -33.03 -0.07
N GLN A 354 21.82 -33.01 -0.64
CA GLN A 354 23.02 -32.53 0.05
C GLN A 354 22.88 -31.06 0.48
N SER A 355 22.31 -30.22 -0.39
CA SER A 355 22.07 -28.80 -0.10
C SER A 355 21.06 -28.64 1.04
N LEU A 356 19.96 -29.39 1.00
CA LEU A 356 18.95 -29.39 2.06
C LEU A 356 19.55 -29.80 3.41
N LEU A 357 20.24 -30.95 3.46
CA LEU A 357 20.80 -31.47 4.71
C LEU A 357 21.84 -30.52 5.33
N LYS A 358 22.63 -29.83 4.49
CA LYS A 358 23.59 -28.81 4.93
C LYS A 358 22.88 -27.65 5.66
N VAL A 359 21.77 -27.18 5.12
CA VAL A 359 20.96 -26.12 5.73
C VAL A 359 20.31 -26.61 7.02
N VAL A 360 19.65 -27.76 6.97
CA VAL A 360 18.96 -28.40 8.11
C VAL A 360 19.87 -28.57 9.32
N THR A 361 21.14 -28.93 9.10
CA THR A 361 22.12 -29.10 10.19
C THR A 361 22.31 -27.84 11.03
N ARG A 362 22.08 -26.66 10.44
CA ARG A 362 22.31 -25.34 11.06
C ARG A 362 21.03 -24.72 11.62
N LEU A 363 19.86 -25.29 11.35
CA LEU A 363 18.59 -24.72 11.78
C LEU A 363 18.29 -25.12 13.24
N PRO A 364 18.19 -24.15 14.16
CA PRO A 364 18.10 -24.44 15.59
C PRO A 364 16.72 -24.98 16.01
N SER A 365 15.66 -24.64 15.29
CA SER A 365 14.29 -25.01 15.67
C SER A 365 13.72 -26.18 14.87
N LEU A 366 14.42 -26.68 13.85
CA LEU A 366 13.86 -27.64 12.91
C LEU A 366 13.85 -29.05 13.51
N GLN A 367 12.64 -29.57 13.74
CA GLN A 367 12.40 -30.84 14.43
C GLN A 367 11.98 -31.96 13.48
N SER A 368 11.17 -31.66 12.45
CA SER A 368 10.74 -32.69 11.50
C SER A 368 10.94 -32.32 10.04
N ILE A 369 11.26 -33.34 9.24
CA ILE A 369 11.34 -33.23 7.79
C ILE A 369 10.66 -34.45 7.16
N ASP A 370 9.76 -34.21 6.23
CA ASP A 370 9.19 -35.27 5.40
C ASP A 370 9.83 -35.25 4.00
N LEU A 371 10.48 -36.36 3.64
CA LEU A 371 11.10 -36.62 2.34
C LEU A 371 10.46 -37.82 1.63
N SER A 372 9.35 -38.34 2.13
CA SER A 372 8.73 -39.55 1.62
C SER A 372 8.26 -39.41 0.17
N HIS A 373 8.15 -40.56 -0.51
CA HIS A 373 7.69 -40.64 -1.91
C HIS A 373 8.53 -39.79 -2.88
N ASN A 374 9.82 -39.67 -2.60
CA ASN A 374 10.80 -39.07 -3.50
C ASN A 374 11.81 -40.15 -3.95
N PRO A 375 12.18 -40.23 -5.23
CA PRO A 375 13.17 -41.17 -5.76
C PRO A 375 14.62 -40.81 -5.36
N ILE A 376 14.87 -40.64 -4.07
CA ILE A 376 16.15 -40.21 -3.51
C ILE A 376 17.24 -41.27 -3.76
N PRO A 377 18.41 -40.91 -4.30
CA PRO A 377 19.50 -41.87 -4.52
C PRO A 377 19.94 -42.55 -3.22
N ALA A 378 20.12 -43.87 -3.24
CA ALA A 378 20.52 -44.67 -2.07
C ALA A 378 21.75 -44.12 -1.33
N VAL A 379 22.72 -43.57 -2.09
CA VAL A 379 23.95 -42.96 -1.56
C VAL A 379 23.69 -41.76 -0.64
N ALA A 380 22.55 -41.08 -0.77
CA ALA A 380 22.17 -39.98 0.10
C ALA A 380 21.84 -40.43 1.53
N GLY A 381 21.46 -41.71 1.72
CA GLY A 381 21.12 -42.27 3.03
C GLY A 381 22.24 -42.10 4.07
N ARG A 382 23.51 -42.24 3.65
CA ARG A 382 24.67 -42.01 4.54
C ARG A 382 24.74 -40.56 5.05
N SER A 383 24.35 -39.59 4.25
CA SER A 383 24.33 -38.18 4.66
C SER A 383 23.19 -37.90 5.66
N ILE A 384 22.05 -38.57 5.50
CA ILE A 384 20.92 -38.48 6.44
C ILE A 384 21.30 -39.10 7.80
N VAL A 385 21.95 -40.26 7.79
CA VAL A 385 22.48 -40.87 9.03
C VAL A 385 23.46 -39.92 9.75
N ARG A 386 24.37 -39.28 9.01
CA ARG A 386 25.30 -38.28 9.57
C ARG A 386 24.59 -37.07 10.17
N LEU A 387 23.53 -36.58 9.52
CA LEU A 387 22.72 -35.48 10.04
C LEU A 387 22.11 -35.85 11.39
N ILE A 388 21.49 -37.03 11.49
CA ILE A 388 20.79 -37.46 12.71
C ILE A 388 21.77 -37.65 13.87
N ARG A 389 22.93 -38.26 13.59
CA ARG A 389 24.01 -38.45 14.57
C ARG A 389 24.69 -37.15 15.02
N ASN A 390 24.48 -36.05 14.29
CA ASN A 390 25.07 -34.77 14.67
C ASN A 390 24.38 -34.22 15.94
N PRO A 391 25.11 -34.04 17.06
CA PRO A 391 24.53 -33.52 18.30
C PRO A 391 24.01 -32.08 18.17
N CYS A 392 24.52 -31.31 17.19
CA CYS A 392 24.04 -29.95 16.93
C CYS A 392 22.74 -29.90 16.12
N SER A 393 22.30 -31.01 15.52
CA SER A 393 21.03 -31.07 14.78
C SER A 393 19.87 -31.27 15.74
N HIS A 394 18.81 -30.45 15.61
CA HIS A 394 17.60 -30.55 16.43
C HIS A 394 16.52 -31.45 15.82
N VAL A 395 16.83 -32.10 14.70
CA VAL A 395 15.89 -32.98 13.99
C VAL A 395 15.67 -34.25 14.81
N THR A 396 14.41 -34.49 15.18
CA THR A 396 13.92 -35.63 15.96
C THR A 396 13.01 -36.55 15.15
N ASN A 397 12.54 -36.11 13.97
CA ASN A 397 11.72 -36.92 13.07
C ASN A 397 12.12 -36.70 11.61
N ILE A 398 12.47 -37.76 10.88
CA ILE A 398 12.70 -37.73 9.43
C ILE A 398 11.89 -38.86 8.80
N ASN A 399 10.97 -38.52 7.90
CA ASN A 399 10.25 -39.49 7.10
C ASN A 399 10.95 -39.69 5.76
N VAL A 400 11.40 -40.91 5.49
CA VAL A 400 12.06 -41.33 4.23
C VAL A 400 11.35 -42.56 3.62
N GLY A 401 10.07 -42.74 3.93
CA GLY A 401 9.24 -43.80 3.36
C GLY A 401 9.14 -43.71 1.83
N ASP A 402 9.10 -44.85 1.16
CA ASP A 402 8.99 -44.94 -0.30
C ASP A 402 10.04 -44.10 -1.06
N THR A 403 11.28 -44.13 -0.55
CA THR A 403 12.45 -43.55 -1.20
C THR A 403 13.38 -44.63 -1.76
N GLY A 404 14.39 -44.25 -2.55
CA GLY A 404 15.41 -45.17 -3.05
C GLY A 404 16.47 -45.60 -2.02
N ILE A 405 16.25 -45.34 -0.73
CA ILE A 405 17.18 -45.67 0.36
C ILE A 405 16.95 -47.12 0.82
N SER A 406 18.02 -47.90 0.97
CA SER A 406 17.94 -49.30 1.42
C SER A 406 17.26 -49.45 2.79
N ALA A 407 16.51 -50.53 2.99
CA ALA A 407 15.84 -50.85 4.24
C ALA A 407 16.79 -50.88 5.45
N ASP A 408 18.01 -51.40 5.29
CA ASP A 408 19.03 -51.42 6.33
C ASP A 408 19.40 -50.00 6.80
N THR A 409 19.55 -49.07 5.85
CA THR A 409 19.87 -47.67 6.17
C THR A 409 18.69 -46.96 6.83
N ILE A 410 17.46 -47.26 6.41
CA ILE A 410 16.24 -46.74 7.06
C ILE A 410 16.13 -47.27 8.50
N GLY A 411 16.46 -48.54 8.72
CA GLY A 411 16.55 -49.14 10.06
C GLY A 411 17.56 -48.42 10.96
N GLN A 412 18.74 -48.10 10.43
CA GLN A 412 19.74 -47.29 11.15
C GLN A 412 19.22 -45.89 11.49
N ILE A 413 18.59 -45.21 10.54
CA ILE A 413 17.98 -43.88 10.74
C ILE A 413 16.99 -43.92 11.91
N ASN A 414 16.05 -44.86 11.89
CA ASN A 414 15.03 -45.00 12.94
C ASN A 414 15.63 -45.34 14.31
N SER A 415 16.66 -46.19 14.34
CA SER A 415 17.38 -46.51 15.59
C SER A 415 18.01 -45.27 16.21
N PHE A 416 18.73 -44.46 15.44
CA PHE A 416 19.38 -43.25 15.94
C PHE A 416 18.37 -42.16 16.33
N LEU A 417 17.26 -42.02 15.61
CA LEU A 417 16.18 -41.08 15.99
C LEU A 417 15.56 -41.48 17.35
N LYS A 418 15.35 -42.77 17.59
CA LYS A 418 14.83 -43.28 18.86
C LYS A 418 15.80 -43.01 20.01
N GLU A 419 17.10 -43.23 19.81
CA GLU A 419 18.16 -42.91 20.77
C GLU A 419 18.15 -41.40 21.12
N LYS A 420 18.06 -40.55 20.11
CA LYS A 420 18.02 -39.09 20.28
C LYS A 420 16.80 -38.60 21.07
N LEU A 421 15.63 -39.21 20.84
CA LEU A 421 14.41 -38.96 21.62
C LEU A 421 14.55 -39.41 23.08
N THR A 422 15.22 -40.54 23.33
CA THR A 422 15.45 -41.02 24.71
C THR A 422 16.43 -40.13 25.48
N HIS A 423 17.46 -39.58 24.83
CA HIS A 423 18.38 -38.63 25.47
C HIS A 423 17.76 -37.25 25.72
N ALA A 424 16.83 -36.81 24.87
CA ALA A 424 16.09 -35.56 25.08
C ALA A 424 15.08 -35.64 26.26
N ALA A 425 14.69 -36.86 26.66
CA ALA A 425 13.72 -37.11 27.73
C ALA A 425 14.32 -37.28 29.13
N MET A 426 15.65 -37.23 29.27
CA MET A 426 16.34 -37.29 30.57
C MET A 426 16.76 -35.89 31.00
N PRO A 427 16.11 -35.27 32.02
CA PRO A 427 16.69 -34.12 32.68
C PRO A 427 17.90 -34.59 33.47
N TYR A 428 19.05 -33.95 33.27
CA TYR A 428 20.21 -34.09 34.14
C TYR A 428 19.81 -33.80 35.60
N SER A 429 19.74 -34.83 36.42
CA SER A 429 20.03 -34.71 37.84
C SER A 429 21.52 -34.42 37.97
N ILE A 430 21.85 -33.16 38.25
CA ILE A 430 23.20 -32.77 38.65
C ILE A 430 23.45 -33.39 40.02
N SER A 431 24.24 -34.46 40.07
CA SER A 431 24.98 -34.81 41.28
C SER A 431 26.14 -33.83 41.39
N THR A 432 26.08 -32.90 42.33
CA THR A 432 27.24 -32.12 42.76
C THR A 432 28.19 -33.07 43.49
N GLY A 433 29.19 -33.57 42.76
CA GLY A 433 30.39 -34.19 43.29
C GLY A 433 31.46 -33.12 43.49
N GLU A 434 32.00 -33.07 44.70
CA GLU A 434 32.94 -32.10 45.24
C GLU A 434 34.22 -31.94 44.41
N MET A 435 34.62 -30.69 44.14
CA MET A 435 36.04 -30.34 43.98
C MET A 435 36.38 -29.20 44.94
N GLN A 436 37.39 -29.49 45.75
CA GLN A 436 37.98 -28.65 46.78
C GLN A 436 38.51 -27.34 46.20
N SER A 437 38.18 -26.21 46.85
CA SER A 437 39.08 -25.06 46.90
C SER A 437 38.89 -24.27 48.19
N ARG A 438 39.98 -24.14 48.94
CA ARG A 438 40.18 -23.38 50.18
C ARG A 438 39.86 -21.89 50.03
N GLY A 439 39.44 -21.26 51.13
CA GLY A 439 39.41 -19.80 51.36
C GLY A 439 38.13 -19.36 52.08
N ILE A 440 38.03 -19.52 53.42
CA ILE A 440 38.32 -18.52 54.48
C ILE A 440 37.28 -17.38 54.57
N GLN A 441 36.72 -17.25 55.78
CA GLN A 441 35.91 -16.16 56.40
C GLN A 441 34.47 -16.03 55.84
N GLY A 442 33.39 -16.04 56.64
CA GLY A 442 33.18 -15.82 58.07
C GLY A 442 32.02 -14.83 58.21
N GLY A 443 30.95 -15.17 58.94
CA GLY A 443 29.88 -14.20 59.25
C GLY A 443 28.46 -14.78 59.36
N TYR A 444 28.09 -14.97 60.62
CA TYR A 444 26.80 -15.19 61.29
C TYR A 444 25.49 -14.58 60.72
N ASP A 445 24.41 -15.26 61.13
CA ASP A 445 23.06 -14.80 61.54
C ASP A 445 21.81 -15.05 60.67
N GLU A 446 21.10 -16.11 61.07
CA GLU A 446 19.71 -16.23 61.55
C GLU A 446 18.53 -15.46 60.92
N GLY A 447 17.40 -16.19 60.84
CA GLY A 447 16.04 -15.61 60.95
C GLY A 447 15.02 -16.17 59.94
N HIS A 448 14.51 -17.39 60.16
CA HIS A 448 13.13 -17.68 60.65
C HIS A 448 11.97 -17.53 59.64
N MET A 449 11.33 -18.66 59.31
CA MET A 449 9.92 -19.03 59.66
C MET A 449 8.91 -18.62 58.58
N THR A 450 7.88 -19.37 58.18
CA THR A 450 7.28 -20.69 58.51
C THR A 450 6.24 -20.94 57.40
N SER A 451 6.20 -22.12 56.77
CA SER A 451 5.23 -23.22 56.98
C SER A 451 3.79 -22.88 56.53
N SER A 452 2.94 -23.76 56.00
CA SER A 452 2.87 -25.23 55.97
C SER A 452 1.71 -25.57 54.99
N SER A 453 1.88 -26.58 54.12
CA SER A 453 1.17 -27.88 54.19
C SER A 453 -0.31 -27.84 53.72
N THR A 454 -0.93 -28.84 53.08
CA THR A 454 -0.70 -30.30 53.10
C THR A 454 -1.62 -30.98 52.06
N THR A 455 -1.08 -32.00 51.37
CA THR A 455 -1.64 -33.36 51.08
C THR A 455 -2.92 -33.57 50.23
N VAL A 456 -2.86 -34.32 49.11
CA VAL A 456 -3.00 -35.82 48.88
C VAL A 456 -4.42 -36.12 48.35
N THR A 457 -4.67 -36.89 47.27
CA THR A 457 -4.71 -38.38 47.06
C THR A 457 -4.94 -38.60 45.54
N SER A 458 -4.19 -39.40 44.76
CA SER A 458 -4.10 -40.88 44.59
C SER A 458 -5.25 -41.60 43.83
N LEU A 459 -4.81 -42.59 43.00
CA LEU A 459 -5.50 -43.72 42.31
C LEU A 459 -5.93 -43.52 40.83
N ARG A 460 -5.98 -44.52 39.93
CA ARG A 460 -5.22 -45.76 39.58
C ARG A 460 -5.89 -46.33 38.29
N GLN A 461 -5.09 -46.70 37.27
CA GLN A 461 -5.26 -47.70 36.19
C GLN A 461 -6.65 -48.12 35.63
N LYS A 462 -6.80 -48.21 34.28
CA LYS A 462 -6.82 -49.45 33.47
C LYS A 462 -7.23 -49.22 31.99
N ALA A 463 -6.87 -50.19 31.14
CA ALA A 463 -6.94 -50.23 29.68
C ALA A 463 -8.10 -51.08 29.10
N SER A 464 -8.43 -50.90 27.80
CA SER A 464 -8.93 -51.88 26.78
C SER A 464 -9.50 -51.11 25.55
N ILE A 465 -9.08 -51.28 24.28
CA ILE A 465 -9.25 -52.34 23.24
C ILE A 465 -10.50 -52.19 22.32
N CYS A 466 -10.20 -52.00 21.00
CA CYS A 466 -10.84 -52.42 19.73
C CYS A 466 -12.09 -51.77 19.03
N SER A 467 -11.94 -51.77 17.69
CA SER A 467 -12.88 -51.58 16.54
C SER A 467 -13.32 -50.13 16.25
N GLY A 468 -13.28 -49.56 15.05
CA GLY A 468 -13.18 -50.06 13.68
C GLY A 468 -14.45 -49.70 12.92
N HIS A 469 -14.48 -48.62 12.11
CA HIS A 469 -15.36 -48.43 10.94
C HIS A 469 -15.02 -47.16 10.14
N THR A 470 -14.97 -47.33 8.83
CA THR A 470 -14.79 -46.33 7.76
C THR A 470 -15.99 -45.40 7.63
N LYS A 471 -15.75 -44.09 7.40
CA LYS A 471 -16.63 -43.18 6.63
C LYS A 471 -15.87 -41.92 6.17
N GLN A 472 -16.08 -41.58 4.90
CA GLN A 472 -15.53 -40.44 4.14
C GLN A 472 -15.83 -39.07 4.79
N PRO A 473 -15.06 -38.01 4.45
CA PRO A 473 -15.08 -36.76 5.20
C PRO A 473 -16.26 -35.87 4.82
N ALA A 474 -17.04 -35.49 5.83
CA ALA A 474 -18.00 -34.40 5.75
C ALA A 474 -17.26 -33.05 5.76
N LYS A 475 -17.73 -32.14 4.89
CA LYS A 475 -17.40 -30.71 4.84
C LYS A 475 -17.34 -30.12 6.25
N ARG A 476 -16.23 -29.45 6.59
CA ARG A 476 -16.18 -28.52 7.72
C ARG A 476 -16.09 -27.10 7.19
N ASP A 477 -17.17 -26.38 7.44
CA ASP A 477 -17.25 -24.92 7.40
C ASP A 477 -16.16 -24.31 8.29
N SER A 478 -15.26 -23.55 7.69
CA SER A 478 -14.36 -22.67 8.43
C SER A 478 -15.07 -21.34 8.66
N HIS A 479 -15.88 -21.27 9.72
CA HIS A 479 -16.23 -19.99 10.32
C HIS A 479 -14.95 -19.30 10.82
N PRO A 480 -14.69 -18.02 10.50
CA PRO A 480 -13.62 -17.28 11.12
C PRO A 480 -13.95 -17.03 12.60
N VAL A 481 -12.97 -17.30 13.45
CA VAL A 481 -12.98 -17.08 14.90
C VAL A 481 -13.37 -15.61 15.19
N ARG A 482 -14.52 -15.41 15.85
CA ARG A 482 -14.94 -14.10 16.37
C ARG A 482 -14.10 -13.72 17.59
N LEU A 483 -13.60 -12.48 17.60
CA LEU A 483 -13.05 -11.84 18.78
C LEU A 483 -14.18 -11.33 19.70
N PRO A 484 -13.97 -11.22 21.03
CA PRO A 484 -15.00 -10.80 21.97
C PRO A 484 -15.39 -9.32 21.77
N PRO A 485 -16.63 -8.93 22.12
CA PRO A 485 -17.10 -7.56 21.93
C PRO A 485 -16.40 -6.59 22.88
N ILE A 486 -16.00 -5.43 22.34
CA ILE A 486 -15.48 -4.31 23.13
C ILE A 486 -16.67 -3.68 23.87
N SER A 487 -16.57 -3.61 25.19
CA SER A 487 -17.51 -2.93 26.08
C SER A 487 -17.62 -1.44 25.73
N ARG A 488 -18.85 -0.96 25.54
CA ARG A 488 -19.14 0.47 25.31
C ARG A 488 -18.81 1.27 26.58
N LEU A 489 -17.97 2.31 26.45
CA LEU A 489 -17.87 3.37 27.45
C LEU A 489 -19.12 4.28 27.41
N PRO A 490 -19.48 4.95 28.51
CA PRO A 490 -20.81 5.53 28.70
C PRO A 490 -21.04 6.77 27.86
N MET A 491 -22.30 6.98 27.42
CA MET A 491 -22.73 8.22 26.78
C MET A 491 -22.54 9.41 27.73
N ALA A 492 -21.84 10.45 27.25
CA ALA A 492 -21.85 11.76 27.88
C ALA A 492 -23.28 12.34 27.82
N ARG A 493 -23.80 12.70 29.00
CA ARG A 493 -25.08 13.41 29.15
C ARG A 493 -25.03 14.75 28.43
N ARG A 494 -26.04 15.03 27.61
CA ARG A 494 -26.42 16.39 27.19
C ARG A 494 -26.76 17.20 28.44
N ASN A 495 -26.05 18.29 28.68
CA ASN A 495 -26.57 19.38 29.51
C ASN A 495 -27.39 20.30 28.59
N GLU A 496 -28.70 20.23 28.73
CA GLU A 496 -29.60 21.33 28.43
C GLU A 496 -29.40 22.41 29.49
N LYS A 497 -29.20 23.66 29.04
CA LYS A 497 -29.64 24.83 29.79
C LYS A 497 -30.25 25.82 28.80
N MET A 498 -31.59 25.84 28.78
CA MET A 498 -32.38 27.05 28.61
C MET A 498 -32.13 27.95 29.82
N SER A 499 -31.80 29.21 29.54
CA SER A 499 -32.34 30.46 30.12
C SER A 499 -31.45 31.61 29.66
#